data_AF-A0A7X4JL91-F1
#
_entry.id   AF-A0A7X4JL91-F1
#
_cell.length_a   1.000
_cell.length_b   1.000
_cell.length_c   1.000
_cell.angle_alpha   90.00
_cell.angle_beta   90.00
_cell.angle_gamma   90.00
#
_symmetry.space_group_name_H-M   'P 1'
#
loop_
_entity.id
_entity.type
_entity.pdbx_description
1 polymer ?
#
loop_
_entity_poly.entity_id
_entity_poly.type
_entity_poly.pdbx_seq_one_letter_code
_entity_poly.pdbx_strand_id
1 'polypeptide(L)'
;GLVAYSTFFIVSVIATIAVSTLYAIPLAWNPTISVNPIKVIGCFIIAVLFGLWPDVDIKSKSQKIFYRLLFLLNIALIVFLQRYLESALLGLFAMLPIMSKHRGWTHAKGTMLLLPGVFLLLPVYATYPEWQDGDNLLESFDALVEWEEFPAIILTGLPFYVASFIGYASHLYLDGILFRSRKAQRRKARVSQ
;
A
#
# COMPACT_ATOMS: atom_id res chain seq x y z
N GLY A 1 5.32 7.14 -7.82
CA GLY A 1 4.85 7.14 -6.42
C GLY A 1 4.15 8.45 -6.09
N LEU A 2 4.91 9.51 -5.80
CA LEU A 2 4.39 10.80 -5.34
C LEU A 2 3.29 11.37 -6.25
N VAL A 3 3.52 11.42 -7.57
CA VAL A 3 2.56 11.97 -8.54
C VAL A 3 1.24 11.20 -8.51
N ALA A 4 1.25 9.88 -8.58
CA ALA A 4 0.03 9.08 -8.61
C ALA A 4 -0.80 9.22 -7.32
N TYR A 5 -0.14 9.23 -6.15
CA TYR A 5 -0.83 9.34 -4.86
C TYR A 5 -1.32 10.77 -4.60
N SER A 6 -0.53 11.79 -4.93
CA SER A 6 -0.95 13.19 -4.88
C SER A 6 -2.10 13.45 -5.85
N THR A 7 -2.07 12.90 -7.06
CA THR A 7 -3.18 12.98 -8.02
C THR A 7 -4.42 12.29 -7.47
N PHE A 8 -4.33 11.06 -6.96
CA PHE A 8 -5.47 10.36 -6.35
C PHE A 8 -6.06 11.16 -5.18
N PHE A 9 -5.21 11.65 -4.28
CA PHE A 9 -5.64 12.45 -3.14
C PHE A 9 -6.34 13.75 -3.58
N ILE A 10 -5.76 14.49 -4.53
CA ILE A 10 -6.36 15.72 -5.06
C ILE A 10 -7.70 15.42 -5.75
N VAL A 11 -7.75 14.40 -6.61
CA VAL A 11 -8.99 14.00 -7.30
C VAL A 11 -10.06 13.60 -6.29
N SER A 12 -9.69 12.84 -5.26
CA SER A 12 -10.61 12.46 -4.22
C SER A 12 -11.11 13.68 -3.43
N VAL A 13 -10.25 14.66 -3.12
CA VAL A 13 -10.64 15.88 -2.38
C VAL A 13 -11.63 16.69 -3.22
N ILE A 14 -11.32 16.87 -4.51
CA ILE A 14 -12.20 17.57 -5.45
C ILE A 14 -13.54 16.84 -5.54
N ALA A 15 -13.55 15.51 -5.68
CA ALA A 15 -14.78 14.73 -5.74
C ALA A 15 -15.62 14.87 -4.46
N THR A 16 -14.99 14.76 -3.27
CA THR A 16 -15.67 14.94 -1.99
C THR A 16 -16.35 16.30 -1.92
N ILE A 17 -15.62 17.37 -2.24
CA ILE A 17 -16.15 18.74 -2.18
C ILE A 17 -17.26 18.92 -3.21
N ALA A 18 -17.04 18.51 -4.47
CA ALA A 18 -18.01 18.70 -5.56
C ALA A 18 -19.32 17.93 -5.33
N VAL A 19 -19.27 16.68 -4.88
CA VAL A 19 -20.51 15.92 -4.61
C VAL A 19 -21.21 16.49 -3.39
N SER A 20 -20.48 16.87 -2.35
CA SER A 20 -21.09 17.49 -1.16
C SER A 20 -21.77 18.81 -1.49
N THR A 21 -21.19 19.63 -2.37
CA THR A 21 -21.81 20.90 -2.79
C THR A 21 -22.98 20.70 -3.74
N LEU A 22 -22.88 19.77 -4.70
CA LEU A 22 -23.93 19.54 -5.71
C LEU A 22 -25.15 18.81 -5.13
N TYR A 23 -24.95 17.87 -4.21
CA TYR A 23 -26.01 17.01 -3.68
C TYR A 23 -26.37 17.31 -2.21
N ALA A 24 -25.76 18.35 -1.62
CA ALA A 24 -25.97 18.74 -0.21
C ALA A 24 -25.75 17.58 0.79
N ILE A 25 -24.91 16.62 0.45
CA ILE A 25 -24.55 15.49 1.32
C ILE A 25 -23.38 15.85 2.24
N PRO A 26 -23.29 15.28 3.45
CA PRO A 26 -22.20 15.56 4.37
C PRO A 26 -20.84 15.12 3.82
N LEU A 27 -19.78 15.91 4.07
CA LEU A 27 -18.40 15.65 3.63
C LEU A 27 -17.88 14.23 3.98
N ALA A 28 -18.45 13.60 5.00
CA ALA A 28 -18.10 12.27 5.47
C ALA A 28 -18.56 11.12 4.55
N TRP A 29 -19.27 11.42 3.46
CA TRP A 29 -19.73 10.41 2.51
C TRP A 29 -18.58 9.68 1.80
N ASN A 30 -17.42 10.33 1.64
CA ASN A 30 -16.26 9.75 0.97
C ASN A 30 -15.29 9.14 2.01
N PRO A 31 -15.23 7.81 2.15
CA PRO A 31 -14.36 7.15 3.13
C PRO A 31 -12.87 7.26 2.79
N THR A 32 -12.52 7.66 1.56
CA THR A 32 -11.11 7.78 1.13
C THR A 32 -10.42 9.03 1.65
N ILE A 33 -11.19 10.01 2.17
CA ILE A 33 -10.64 11.23 2.78
C ILE A 33 -11.19 11.40 4.18
N SER A 34 -10.27 11.39 5.13
CA SER A 34 -10.59 11.78 6.50
C SER A 34 -10.82 13.29 6.58
N VAL A 35 -11.89 13.70 7.24
CA VAL A 35 -12.11 15.11 7.64
C VAL A 35 -11.20 15.55 8.80
N ASN A 36 -10.61 14.60 9.53
CA ASN A 36 -9.67 14.91 10.61
C ASN A 36 -8.31 15.38 10.03
N PRO A 37 -7.84 16.60 10.37
CA PRO A 37 -6.59 17.16 9.85
C PRO A 37 -5.35 16.33 10.15
N ILE A 38 -5.27 15.68 11.32
CA ILE A 38 -4.12 14.85 11.71
C ILE A 38 -3.99 13.63 10.80
N LYS A 39 -5.12 12.98 10.48
CA LYS A 39 -5.15 11.84 9.55
C LYS A 39 -4.75 12.29 8.14
N VAL A 40 -5.19 13.45 7.68
CA VAL A 40 -4.80 14.01 6.37
C VAL A 40 -3.29 14.27 6.30
N ILE A 41 -2.73 14.92 7.33
CA ILE A 41 -1.28 15.16 7.43
C ILE A 41 -0.51 13.84 7.46
N GLY A 42 -0.99 12.86 8.23
CA GLY A 42 -0.41 11.52 8.29
C GLY A 42 -0.40 10.84 6.92
N CYS A 43 -1.53 10.83 6.20
CA CYS A 43 -1.62 10.29 4.85
C CYS A 43 -0.67 11.01 3.87
N PHE A 44 -0.53 12.33 3.98
CA PHE A 44 0.40 13.10 3.16
C PHE A 44 1.87 12.72 3.43
N ILE A 45 2.26 12.63 4.71
CA ILE A 45 3.62 12.19 5.09
C ILE A 45 3.90 10.79 4.56
N ILE A 46 2.95 9.86 4.75
CA ILE A 46 3.06 8.48 4.24
C ILE A 46 3.18 8.50 2.72
N ALA A 47 2.36 9.28 2.01
CA ALA A 47 2.42 9.40 0.55
C ALA A 47 3.79 9.91 0.05
N VAL A 48 4.39 10.88 0.75
CA VAL A 48 5.74 11.37 0.45
C VAL A 48 6.77 10.28 0.70
N LEU A 49 6.71 9.58 1.83
CA LEU A 49 7.64 8.49 2.16
C LEU A 49 7.55 7.34 1.15
N PHE A 50 6.35 6.90 0.79
CA PHE A 50 6.14 5.89 -0.26
C PHE A 50 6.47 6.41 -1.66
N GLY A 51 6.39 7.73 -1.87
CA GLY A 51 6.89 8.40 -3.08
C GLY A 51 8.41 8.33 -3.22
N LEU A 52 9.14 8.30 -2.10
CA LEU A 52 10.61 8.15 -2.04
C LEU A 52 11.07 6.68 -2.02
N TRP A 53 10.16 5.76 -1.67
CA TRP A 53 10.40 4.31 -1.64
C TRP A 53 10.99 3.68 -2.91
N PRO A 54 10.58 4.04 -4.16
CA PRO A 54 11.07 3.37 -5.37
C PRO A 54 12.59 3.47 -5.60
N ASP A 55 13.30 4.34 -4.88
CA ASP A 55 14.75 4.52 -4.98
C ASP A 55 15.50 4.14 -3.68
N VAL A 56 14.89 3.39 -2.77
CA VAL A 56 15.51 3.01 -1.48
C VAL A 56 16.59 1.94 -1.62
N ASP A 57 16.54 1.17 -2.70
CA ASP A 57 17.43 0.07 -3.04
C ASP A 57 18.58 0.49 -3.97
N ILE A 58 18.55 1.72 -4.49
CA ILE A 58 19.65 2.35 -5.21
C ILE A 58 20.31 3.46 -4.38
N LYS A 59 21.62 3.67 -4.57
CA LYS A 59 22.35 4.75 -3.88
C LYS A 59 21.85 6.12 -4.35
N SER A 60 20.97 6.73 -3.58
CA SER A 60 20.30 7.99 -3.93
C SER A 60 20.21 8.95 -2.73
N LYS A 61 19.87 10.22 -2.99
CA LYS A 61 19.55 11.18 -1.91
C LYS A 61 18.26 10.76 -1.18
N SER A 62 17.27 10.24 -1.92
CA SER A 62 16.01 9.72 -1.41
C SER A 62 16.21 8.58 -0.41
N GLN A 63 17.09 7.61 -0.75
CA GLN A 63 17.49 6.53 0.15
C GLN A 63 18.02 7.06 1.48
N LYS A 64 18.94 8.03 1.44
CA LYS A 64 19.53 8.61 2.66
C LYS A 64 18.48 9.29 3.53
N ILE A 65 17.55 10.03 2.93
CA ILE A 65 16.45 10.69 3.66
C ILE A 65 15.55 9.63 4.29
N PHE A 66 15.15 8.62 3.52
CA PHE A 66 14.29 7.54 3.98
C PHE A 66 14.86 6.80 5.20
N TYR A 67 16.11 6.32 5.11
CA TYR A 67 16.74 5.60 6.22
C TYR A 67 17.07 6.48 7.42
N ARG A 68 17.33 7.78 7.24
CA ARG A 68 17.49 8.73 8.36
C ARG A 68 16.19 8.89 9.13
N LEU A 69 15.06 9.03 8.42
CA LEU A 69 13.75 9.15 9.07
C LEU A 69 13.38 7.86 9.81
N LEU A 70 13.60 6.70 9.20
CA LEU A 70 13.39 5.42 9.88
C LEU A 70 14.29 5.26 11.10
N PHE A 71 15.56 5.65 11.02
CA PHE A 71 16.48 5.60 12.15
C PHE A 71 16.03 6.49 13.31
N LEU A 72 15.64 7.74 13.02
CA LEU A 72 15.10 8.65 14.04
C LEU A 72 13.81 8.13 14.66
N LEU A 73 12.91 7.57 13.86
CA LEU A 73 11.69 6.93 14.36
C LEU A 73 12.01 5.71 15.24
N ASN A 74 13.01 4.92 14.87
CA ASN A 74 13.44 3.76 15.64
C ASN A 74 14.03 4.19 17.00
N ILE A 75 14.87 5.23 17.03
CA ILE A 75 15.33 5.86 18.29
C ILE A 75 14.13 6.32 19.12
N ALA A 76 13.15 6.97 18.51
CA ALA A 76 11.99 7.46 19.24
C ALA A 76 11.17 6.32 19.87
N LEU A 77 10.98 5.22 19.14
CA LEU A 77 10.32 4.02 19.64
C LEU A 77 11.06 3.38 20.82
N ILE A 78 12.39 3.28 20.74
CA ILE A 78 13.22 2.67 21.78
C ILE A 78 13.31 3.58 23.01
N VAL A 79 13.74 4.83 22.83
CA VAL A 79 14.13 5.72 23.93
C VAL A 79 12.91 6.34 24.60
N PHE A 80 11.99 6.91 23.83
CA PHE A 80 10.87 7.67 24.39
C PHE A 80 9.61 6.83 24.63
N LEU A 81 9.33 5.88 23.73
CA LEU A 81 8.08 5.11 23.78
C LEU A 81 8.25 3.72 24.42
N GLN A 82 9.49 3.23 24.60
CA GLN A 82 9.79 1.89 25.15
C GLN A 82 9.09 0.76 24.37
N ARG A 83 8.82 0.98 23.08
CA ARG A 83 8.09 0.08 22.18
C ARG A 83 9.07 -0.78 21.38
N TYR A 84 9.71 -1.72 22.08
CA TYR A 84 10.83 -2.52 21.54
C TYR A 84 10.42 -3.48 20.42
N LEU A 85 9.24 -4.11 20.53
CA LEU A 85 8.75 -5.03 19.49
C LEU A 85 8.48 -4.29 18.19
N GLU A 86 7.82 -3.14 18.27
CA GLU A 86 7.51 -2.29 17.13
C GLU A 86 8.78 -1.74 16.49
N SER A 87 9.76 -1.35 17.29
CA SER A 87 11.10 -0.95 16.83
C SER A 87 11.81 -2.10 16.09
N ALA A 88 11.78 -3.31 16.64
CA ALA A 88 12.39 -4.50 16.04
C ALA A 88 11.72 -4.87 14.70
N LEU A 89 10.39 -4.87 14.66
CA LEU A 89 9.62 -5.10 13.44
C LEU A 89 9.90 -4.02 12.40
N LEU A 90 9.90 -2.74 12.79
CA LEU A 90 10.23 -1.62 11.90
C LEU A 90 11.64 -1.78 11.30
N GLY A 91 12.62 -2.14 12.13
CA GLY A 91 13.99 -2.38 11.69
C GLY A 91 14.09 -3.57 10.74
N LEU A 92 13.44 -4.68 11.05
CA LEU A 92 13.37 -5.88 10.20
C LEU A 92 12.78 -5.54 8.82
N PHE A 93 11.63 -4.86 8.78
CA PHE A 93 10.99 -4.48 7.53
C PHE A 93 11.81 -3.47 6.72
N ALA A 94 12.54 -2.57 7.38
CA ALA A 94 13.43 -1.60 6.72
C ALA A 94 14.60 -2.25 5.96
N MET A 95 15.00 -3.48 6.33
CA MET A 95 16.07 -4.23 5.67
C MET A 95 15.59 -4.97 4.40
N LEU A 96 14.29 -5.24 4.27
CA LEU A 96 13.75 -6.00 3.13
C LEU A 96 14.10 -5.41 1.76
N PRO A 97 14.06 -4.08 1.55
CA PRO A 97 14.45 -3.51 0.27
C PRO A 97 15.92 -3.73 -0.07
N ILE A 98 16.82 -3.75 0.93
CA ILE A 98 18.26 -3.97 0.75
C ILE A 98 18.54 -5.43 0.37
N MET A 99 17.79 -6.37 0.96
CA MET A 99 17.93 -7.80 0.69
C MET A 99 17.31 -8.23 -0.64
N SER A 100 16.44 -7.40 -1.23
CA SER A 100 15.78 -7.71 -2.49
C SER A 100 16.53 -7.12 -3.69
N LYS A 101 16.46 -7.78 -4.84
CA LYS A 101 16.93 -7.20 -6.11
C LYS A 101 16.00 -6.06 -6.51
N HIS A 102 16.56 -4.99 -7.09
CA HIS A 102 15.83 -3.79 -7.56
C HIS A 102 14.67 -4.09 -8.52
N ARG A 103 14.74 -5.23 -9.23
CA ARG A 103 13.67 -5.79 -10.08
C ARG A 103 13.33 -7.22 -9.67
N GLY A 104 13.18 -7.43 -8.38
CA GLY A 104 12.92 -8.73 -7.76
C GLY A 104 11.45 -9.11 -7.81
N TRP A 105 11.00 -9.78 -6.75
CA TRP A 105 9.64 -10.29 -6.63
C TRP A 105 8.57 -9.20 -6.73
N THR A 106 8.85 -7.98 -6.28
CA THR A 106 7.95 -6.82 -6.42
C THR A 106 7.58 -6.55 -7.87
N HIS A 107 8.44 -6.85 -8.84
CA HIS A 107 8.14 -6.64 -10.26
C HIS A 107 7.55 -7.88 -10.96
N ALA A 108 7.11 -8.90 -10.22
CA ALA A 108 6.38 -10.03 -10.79
C ALA A 108 4.96 -9.63 -11.20
N LYS A 109 4.36 -10.30 -12.19
CA LYS A 109 2.97 -9.98 -12.58
C LYS A 109 1.96 -10.27 -11.48
N GLY A 110 2.21 -11.29 -10.66
CA GLY A 110 1.30 -11.66 -9.57
C GLY A 110 1.27 -10.63 -8.43
N THR A 111 2.33 -9.84 -8.23
CA THR A 111 2.36 -8.84 -7.15
C THR A 111 1.37 -7.71 -7.38
N MET A 112 0.96 -7.46 -8.62
CA MET A 112 -0.09 -6.48 -8.90
C MET A 112 -1.43 -6.85 -8.25
N LEU A 113 -1.68 -8.13 -7.95
CA LEU A 113 -2.88 -8.60 -7.24
C LEU A 113 -2.60 -8.77 -5.74
N LEU A 114 -1.47 -9.41 -5.40
CA LEU A 114 -1.14 -9.77 -4.02
C LEU A 114 -0.88 -8.54 -3.14
N LEU A 115 -0.12 -7.56 -3.64
CA LEU A 115 0.32 -6.41 -2.84
C LEU A 115 -0.85 -5.47 -2.53
N PRO A 116 -1.74 -5.16 -3.48
CA PRO A 116 -3.01 -4.48 -3.18
C PRO A 116 -3.94 -5.29 -2.28
N GLY A 117 -3.84 -6.63 -2.28
CA GLY A 117 -4.66 -7.53 -1.46
C GLY A 117 -4.63 -7.21 0.03
N VAL A 118 -3.56 -6.58 0.53
CA VAL A 118 -3.48 -6.08 1.90
C VAL A 118 -4.64 -5.14 2.24
N PHE A 119 -5.13 -4.32 1.30
CA PHE A 119 -6.26 -3.43 1.56
C PHE A 119 -7.60 -4.16 1.74
N LEU A 120 -7.72 -5.40 1.26
CA LEU A 120 -8.89 -6.26 1.54
C LEU A 120 -8.72 -7.00 2.87
N LEU A 121 -7.51 -7.47 3.16
CA LEU A 121 -7.23 -8.28 4.34
C LEU A 121 -7.11 -7.46 5.63
N LEU A 122 -6.59 -6.24 5.56
CA LEU A 122 -6.35 -5.39 6.72
C LEU A 122 -7.62 -5.01 7.50
N PRO A 123 -8.74 -4.59 6.86
CA PRO A 123 -9.96 -4.32 7.61
C PRO A 123 -10.51 -5.59 8.24
N VAL A 124 -10.50 -6.73 7.53
CA VAL A 124 -10.91 -8.04 8.07
C VAL A 124 -10.07 -8.41 9.30
N TYR A 125 -8.75 -8.28 9.21
CA TYR A 125 -7.86 -8.56 10.33
C TYR A 125 -8.14 -7.64 11.54
N ALA A 126 -8.49 -6.38 11.29
CA ALA A 126 -8.70 -5.40 12.34
C ALA A 126 -10.06 -5.53 13.04
N THR A 127 -11.10 -5.99 12.35
CA THR A 127 -12.48 -5.99 12.88
C THR A 127 -13.04 -7.36 13.19
N TYR A 128 -12.46 -8.44 12.66
CA TYR A 128 -12.93 -9.79 12.97
C TYR A 128 -12.66 -10.12 14.46
N PRO A 129 -13.69 -10.48 15.23
CA PRO A 129 -13.58 -10.56 16.70
C PRO A 129 -12.89 -11.84 17.19
N GLU A 130 -12.91 -12.92 16.40
CA GLU A 130 -12.56 -14.28 16.85
C GLU A 130 -11.07 -14.62 16.65
N TRP A 131 -10.22 -13.65 16.25
CA TRP A 131 -8.77 -13.89 16.15
C TRP A 131 -8.13 -14.37 17.46
N GLN A 132 -8.79 -14.15 18.60
CA GLN A 132 -8.25 -14.42 19.93
C GLN A 132 -8.57 -15.81 20.47
N ASP A 133 -9.43 -16.59 19.81
CA ASP A 133 -9.95 -17.83 20.42
C ASP A 133 -9.07 -19.08 20.20
N GLY A 134 -7.96 -18.96 19.46
CA GLY A 134 -6.92 -20.02 19.45
C GLY A 134 -7.33 -21.33 18.77
N ASP A 135 -8.42 -21.31 18.00
CA ASP A 135 -8.94 -22.46 17.26
C ASP A 135 -8.06 -22.85 16.07
N ASN A 136 -8.33 -24.01 15.47
CA ASN A 136 -7.56 -24.49 14.32
C ASN A 136 -7.78 -23.57 13.10
N LEU A 137 -6.78 -23.46 12.23
CA LEU A 137 -6.84 -22.62 11.02
C LEU A 137 -8.06 -22.88 10.13
N LEU A 138 -8.54 -24.12 10.08
CA LEU A 138 -9.73 -24.48 9.30
C LEU A 138 -11.02 -23.95 9.95
N GLU A 139 -11.13 -24.05 11.27
CA GLU A 139 -12.28 -23.53 12.03
C GLU A 139 -12.33 -22.00 11.96
N SER A 140 -11.17 -21.34 12.08
CA SER A 140 -11.08 -19.89 11.87
C SER A 140 -11.42 -19.47 10.43
N PHE A 141 -11.19 -20.32 9.44
CA PHE A 141 -11.55 -20.02 8.05
C PHE A 141 -13.06 -20.17 7.82
N ASP A 142 -13.66 -21.24 8.32
CA ASP A 142 -15.10 -21.47 8.21
C ASP A 142 -15.87 -20.36 8.94
N ALA A 143 -15.47 -20.01 10.17
CA ALA A 143 -16.07 -18.93 10.93
C ALA A 143 -15.89 -17.55 10.26
N LEU A 144 -14.75 -17.30 9.62
CA LEU A 144 -14.54 -16.08 8.83
C LEU A 144 -15.48 -15.99 7.62
N VAL A 145 -15.72 -17.10 6.94
CA VAL A 145 -16.61 -17.16 5.76
C VAL A 145 -18.08 -17.03 6.17
N GLU A 146 -18.45 -17.57 7.33
CA GLU A 146 -19.80 -17.47 7.90
C GLU A 146 -20.07 -16.11 8.57
N TRP A 147 -19.04 -15.31 8.82
CA TRP A 147 -19.19 -14.01 9.44
C TRP A 147 -20.05 -13.06 8.61
N GLU A 148 -21.23 -12.71 9.14
CA GLU A 148 -22.25 -11.92 8.45
C GLU A 148 -21.73 -10.56 7.92
N GLU A 149 -20.84 -9.90 8.66
CA GLU A 149 -20.29 -8.60 8.25
C GLU A 149 -19.16 -8.70 7.22
N PHE A 150 -18.63 -9.90 6.96
CA PHE A 150 -17.48 -10.10 6.08
C PHE A 150 -17.63 -9.43 4.69
N PRO A 151 -18.76 -9.57 3.97
CA PRO A 151 -18.94 -8.90 2.68
C PRO A 151 -18.91 -7.37 2.79
N ALA A 152 -19.54 -6.81 3.82
CA ALA A 152 -19.57 -5.37 4.05
C ALA A 152 -18.16 -4.83 4.34
N ILE A 153 -17.40 -5.53 5.19
CA ILE A 153 -16.02 -5.18 5.53
C ILE A 153 -15.11 -5.24 4.29
N ILE A 154 -15.21 -6.28 3.45
CA ILE A 154 -14.47 -6.37 2.19
C ILE A 154 -14.79 -5.20 1.26
N LEU A 155 -16.07 -4.80 1.17
CA LEU A 155 -16.48 -3.66 0.35
C LEU A 155 -15.87 -2.33 0.81
N THR A 156 -15.53 -2.18 2.10
CA THR A 156 -14.81 -0.99 2.58
C THR A 156 -13.38 -0.92 2.06
N GLY A 157 -12.71 -2.06 1.89
CA GLY A 157 -11.35 -2.18 1.37
C GLY A 157 -11.26 -2.11 -0.16
N LEU A 158 -12.36 -2.42 -0.86
CA LEU A 158 -12.41 -2.56 -2.31
C LEU A 158 -11.96 -1.30 -3.09
N PRO A 159 -12.37 -0.07 -2.73
CA PRO A 159 -11.90 1.13 -3.44
C PRO A 159 -10.38 1.30 -3.39
N PHE A 160 -9.76 1.00 -2.25
CA PHE A 160 -8.31 1.07 -2.06
C PHE A 160 -7.59 -0.04 -2.82
N TYR A 161 -8.15 -1.26 -2.80
CA TYR A 161 -7.65 -2.37 -3.59
C TYR A 161 -7.62 -2.03 -5.09
N VAL A 162 -8.74 -1.55 -5.65
CA VAL A 162 -8.83 -1.21 -7.07
C VAL A 162 -7.88 -0.07 -7.43
N ALA A 163 -7.83 0.99 -6.62
CA ALA A 163 -6.91 2.11 -6.85
C ALA A 163 -5.44 1.65 -6.83
N SER A 164 -5.07 0.83 -5.84
CA SER A 164 -3.71 0.28 -5.71
C SER A 164 -3.37 -0.69 -6.84
N PHE A 165 -4.29 -1.57 -7.23
CA PHE A 165 -4.16 -2.48 -8.37
C PHE A 165 -3.91 -1.71 -9.67
N ILE A 166 -4.73 -0.71 -9.99
CA ILE A 166 -4.57 0.10 -11.21
C ILE A 166 -3.22 0.85 -11.18
N GLY A 167 -2.86 1.45 -10.04
CA GLY A 167 -1.59 2.14 -9.89
C GLY A 167 -0.38 1.22 -10.08
N TYR A 168 -0.43 0.02 -9.49
CA TYR A 168 0.64 -0.98 -9.61
C TYR A 168 0.73 -1.57 -11.02
N ALA A 169 -0.40 -1.90 -11.63
CA ALA A 169 -0.46 -2.38 -13.01
C ALA A 169 0.08 -1.33 -13.99
N SER A 170 -0.23 -0.05 -13.77
CA SER A 170 0.32 1.07 -14.55
C SER A 170 1.83 1.17 -14.40
N HIS A 171 2.36 1.02 -13.17
CA HIS A 171 3.81 0.97 -12.92
C HIS A 171 4.48 -0.18 -13.72
N LEU A 172 3.94 -1.41 -13.63
CA LEU A 172 4.46 -2.56 -14.38
C LEU A 172 4.34 -2.39 -15.90
N TYR A 173 3.32 -1.65 -16.37
CA TYR A 173 3.16 -1.31 -17.78
C TYR A 173 4.23 -0.34 -18.25
N LEU A 174 4.48 0.74 -17.51
CA LEU A 174 5.51 1.73 -17.81
C LEU A 174 6.92 1.11 -17.82
N ASP A 175 7.15 0.12 -16.96
CA ASP A 175 8.39 -0.67 -16.95
C ASP A 175 8.48 -1.72 -18.08
N GLY A 176 7.43 -1.87 -18.90
CA GLY A 176 7.37 -2.81 -20.02
C GLY A 176 7.27 -4.28 -19.61
N ILE A 177 6.90 -4.55 -18.35
CA ILE A 177 6.79 -5.88 -17.75
C ILE A 177 5.41 -6.47 -18.00
N LEU A 178 4.36 -5.65 -17.86
CA LEU A 178 2.97 -6.10 -18.00
C LEU A 178 2.70 -6.59 -19.43
N PHE A 179 3.00 -5.73 -20.40
CA PHE A 179 2.93 -6.04 -21.83
C PHE A 179 4.34 -5.93 -22.43
N ARG A 180 4.94 -7.05 -22.80
CA ARG A 180 6.20 -7.03 -23.57
C ARG A 180 5.91 -6.43 -24.94
N SER A 181 6.53 -5.31 -25.25
CA SER A 181 6.50 -4.70 -26.59
C SER A 181 6.91 -5.73 -27.66
N ARG A 182 6.14 -5.82 -28.76
CA ARG A 182 6.47 -6.66 -29.94
C ARG A 182 7.90 -6.39 -30.45
N LYS A 183 8.41 -5.17 -30.27
CA LYS A 183 9.78 -4.76 -30.64
C LYS A 183 10.84 -5.45 -29.77
N ALA A 184 10.59 -5.62 -28.48
CA ALA A 184 11.47 -6.34 -27.55
C ALA A 184 11.47 -7.86 -27.82
N GLN A 185 10.32 -8.43 -28.18
CA GLN A 185 10.22 -9.84 -28.61
C GLN A 185 11.00 -10.08 -29.91
N ARG A 186 10.84 -9.21 -30.92
CA ARG A 186 11.58 -9.30 -32.19
C ARG A 186 13.09 -9.15 -32.02
N ARG A 187 13.54 -8.25 -31.13
CA ARG A 187 14.96 -8.08 -30.82
C ARG A 187 15.55 -9.30 -30.11
N LYS A 188 14.80 -9.93 -29.19
CA LYS A 188 15.24 -11.18 -28.53
C LYS A 188 15.34 -12.34 -29.52
N ALA A 189 14.40 -12.46 -30.45
CA ALA A 189 14.41 -13.47 -31.51
C ALA A 189 15.58 -13.31 -32.49
N ARG A 190 16.04 -12.09 -32.75
CA ARG A 190 17.23 -11.81 -33.58
C ARG A 190 18.57 -12.08 -32.89
N VAL A 191 18.61 -12.06 -31.56
CA VAL A 191 19.83 -12.32 -30.78
C VAL A 191 20.00 -13.82 -30.46
N SER A 192 18.93 -14.61 -30.63
CA SER A 192 18.92 -16.06 -30.48
C SER A 192 19.09 -16.84 -31.80
N GLN A 193 19.35 -16.14 -32.90
CA GLN A 193 19.77 -16.68 -34.20
C GLN A 193 21.25 -16.38 -34.38
#